data_AF-A0A1J1JLL5-F1
#
_entry.id   AF-A0A1J1JLL5-F1
#
_cell.length_a   1.000
_cell.length_b   1.000
_cell.length_c   1.000
_cell.angle_alpha   90.00
_cell.angle_beta   90.00
_cell.angle_gamma   90.00
#
_symmetry.space_group_name_H-M   'P 1'
#
loop_
_entity.id
_entity.type
_entity.pdbx_description
1 polymer ?
#
loop_
_entity_poly.entity_id
_entity_poly.type
_entity_poly.pdbx_seq_one_letter_code
_entity_poly.pdbx_strand_id
1 'polypeptide(L)'
;MEAKVGYDCKFAMQAIRLLKTGIEVLETQSLIVDRRETGDAEELLAIKKGKYSYDQVMEIAKGFYEKLDQAAENSTLPKQVDAEVVNQLCIELVSRQGF
;
A
#
# COMPACT_ATOMS: atom_id res chain seq x y z
N MET A 1 -17.73 5.19 -14.72
CA MET A 1 -16.79 4.07 -14.90
C MET A 1 -17.30 2.83 -14.18
N GLU A 2 -17.77 2.97 -12.95
CA GLU A 2 -18.38 1.87 -12.16
C GLU A 2 -19.50 1.13 -12.90
N ALA A 3 -20.37 1.86 -13.60
CA ALA A 3 -21.43 1.28 -14.42
C ALA A 3 -20.94 0.38 -15.58
N LYS A 4 -19.65 0.40 -15.96
CA LYS A 4 -19.09 -0.43 -17.04
C LYS A 4 -18.47 -1.74 -16.54
N VAL A 5 -18.01 -1.80 -15.29
CA VAL A 5 -17.27 -2.95 -14.74
C VAL A 5 -17.85 -3.51 -13.45
N GLY A 6 -18.85 -2.85 -12.86
CA GLY A 6 -19.63 -3.38 -11.73
C GLY A 6 -19.01 -3.16 -10.35
N TYR A 7 -17.93 -2.39 -10.23
CA TYR A 7 -17.27 -2.06 -8.95
C TYR A 7 -16.59 -0.69 -8.99
N ASP A 8 -16.22 -0.16 -7.81
CA ASP A 8 -15.47 1.08 -7.72
C ASP A 8 -13.97 0.88 -8.05
N CYS A 9 -13.60 1.24 -9.28
CA CYS A 9 -12.23 1.12 -9.79
C CYS A 9 -11.20 1.91 -8.98
N LYS A 10 -11.60 3.04 -8.37
CA LYS A 10 -10.69 3.87 -7.59
C LYS A 10 -10.36 3.18 -6.27
N PHE A 11 -11.37 2.63 -5.59
CA PHE A 11 -11.13 1.89 -4.35
C PHE A 11 -10.37 0.58 -4.60
N ALA A 12 -10.68 -0.14 -5.69
CA ALA A 12 -9.92 -1.33 -6.08
C ALA A 12 -8.42 -1.02 -6.31
N MET A 13 -8.11 0.02 -7.08
CA MET A 13 -6.73 0.47 -7.27
C MET A 13 -6.08 0.84 -5.93
N GLN A 14 -6.81 1.56 -5.08
CA GLN A 14 -6.29 2.00 -3.79
C GLN A 14 -6.02 0.82 -2.84
N ALA A 15 -6.88 -0.21 -2.84
CA ALA A 15 -6.67 -1.44 -2.07
C ALA A 15 -5.43 -2.19 -2.55
N ILE A 16 -5.30 -2.42 -3.86
CA ILE A 16 -4.13 -3.08 -4.45
C ILE A 16 -2.85 -2.29 -4.16
N ARG A 17 -2.89 -0.96 -4.29
CA ARG A 17 -1.75 -0.09 -3.93
C ARG A 17 -1.30 -0.31 -2.48
N LEU A 18 -2.25 -0.35 -1.53
CA LEU A 18 -1.93 -0.56 -0.12
C LEU A 18 -1.34 -1.94 0.14
N LEU A 19 -1.85 -3.00 -0.51
CA LEU A 19 -1.29 -4.34 -0.39
C LEU A 19 0.17 -4.38 -0.88
N LYS A 20 0.43 -3.82 -2.07
CA LYS A 20 1.78 -3.75 -2.64
C LYS A 20 2.74 -2.97 -1.76
N THR A 21 2.30 -1.82 -1.23
CA THR A 21 3.10 -1.01 -0.29
C THR A 21 3.32 -1.74 1.04
N GLY A 22 2.33 -2.49 1.55
CA GLY A 22 2.49 -3.29 2.75
C GLY A 22 3.56 -4.37 2.60
N ILE A 23 3.53 -5.11 1.48
CA ILE A 23 4.55 -6.11 1.13
C ILE A 23 5.93 -5.46 1.06
N GLU A 24 6.05 -4.35 0.32
CA GLU A 24 7.30 -3.59 0.18
C GLU A 24 7.91 -3.20 1.53
N VAL A 25 7.10 -2.65 2.44
CA VAL A 25 7.55 -2.27 3.78
C VAL A 25 7.97 -3.49 4.59
N LEU A 26 7.21 -4.59 4.54
CA LEU A 26 7.51 -5.80 5.30
C LEU A 26 8.79 -6.50 4.82
N GLU A 27 9.05 -6.49 3.52
CA GLU A 27 10.22 -7.14 2.90
C GLU A 27 11.49 -6.26 2.95
N THR A 28 11.34 -4.95 2.73
CA THR A 28 12.49 -4.04 2.51
C THR A 28 12.72 -3.05 3.63
N GLN A 29 11.77 -2.92 4.57
CA GLN A 29 11.76 -1.92 5.64
C GLN A 29 11.85 -0.48 5.12
N SER A 30 11.52 -0.28 3.85
CA SER A 30 11.56 1.00 3.13
C SER A 30 10.19 1.30 2.55
N LEU A 31 9.91 2.59 2.36
CA LEU A 31 8.65 3.08 1.80
C LEU A 31 8.92 4.05 0.66
N ILE A 32 8.62 3.63 -0.56
CA ILE A 32 8.64 4.46 -1.75
C ILE A 32 7.22 4.94 -2.05
N VAL A 33 6.97 6.20 -1.73
CA VAL A 33 5.65 6.83 -1.88
C VAL A 33 5.30 7.06 -3.36
N ASP A 34 6.29 7.45 -4.18
CA ASP A 34 6.10 7.65 -5.61
C ASP A 34 6.05 6.31 -6.35
N ARG A 35 4.85 5.90 -6.74
CA ARG A 35 4.63 4.62 -7.43
C ARG A 35 5.22 4.55 -8.84
N ARG A 36 5.72 5.68 -9.38
CA ARG A 36 6.48 5.69 -10.63
C ARG A 36 7.88 5.12 -10.41
N GLU A 37 8.48 5.36 -9.24
CA GLU A 37 9.80 4.85 -8.88
C GLU A 37 9.77 3.34 -8.62
N THR A 38 8.68 2.82 -8.05
CA THR A 38 8.45 1.37 -7.89
C THR A 38 8.06 0.65 -9.19
N GLY A 39 7.78 1.39 -10.26
CA GLY A 39 7.41 0.85 -11.57
C GLY A 39 5.98 0.30 -11.68
N ASP A 40 5.14 0.44 -10.65
CA ASP A 40 3.76 -0.11 -10.65
C ASP A 40 2.66 0.92 -10.93
N ALA A 41 3.01 2.18 -11.18
CA ALA A 41 2.06 3.24 -11.50
C ALA A 41 1.15 2.89 -12.70
N GLU A 42 1.69 2.28 -13.77
CA GLU A 42 0.91 1.96 -14.96
C GLU A 42 -0.16 0.88 -14.71
N GLU A 43 0.19 -0.15 -13.93
CA GLU A 43 -0.73 -1.22 -13.51
C GLU A 43 -1.86 -0.64 -12.65
N LEU A 44 -1.52 0.19 -11.67
CA LEU A 44 -2.51 0.85 -10.81
C LEU A 44 -3.45 1.75 -11.63
N LEU A 45 -2.91 2.48 -12.60
CA LEU A 45 -3.72 3.29 -13.52
C LEU A 45 -4.61 2.44 -14.42
N ALA A 46 -4.17 1.25 -14.85
CA ALA A 46 -4.98 0.32 -15.62
C ALA A 46 -6.20 -0.17 -14.83
N ILE A 47 -6.01 -0.52 -13.55
CA ILE A 47 -7.09 -0.88 -12.63
C ILE A 47 -8.06 0.29 -12.45
N LYS A 48 -7.54 1.50 -12.16
CA LYS A 48 -8.36 2.71 -12.01
C LYS A 48 -9.18 3.04 -13.26
N LYS A 49 -8.65 2.76 -14.45
CA LYS A 49 -9.32 2.96 -15.74
C LYS A 49 -10.37 1.89 -16.05
N GLY A 50 -10.52 0.86 -15.22
CA GLY A 50 -11.47 -0.24 -15.43
C GLY A 50 -11.06 -1.18 -16.55
N LYS A 51 -9.75 -1.41 -16.75
CA LYS A 51 -9.26 -2.40 -17.73
C LYS A 51 -9.52 -3.85 -17.32
N TYR A 52 -9.86 -4.08 -16.06
CA TYR A 52 -10.07 -5.41 -15.48
C TYR A 52 -11.54 -5.57 -15.10
N SER A 53 -12.05 -6.81 -15.17
CA SER A 53 -13.33 -7.16 -14.57
C SER A 53 -13.22 -7.23 -13.04
N TYR A 54 -14.37 -7.28 -12.37
CA TYR A 54 -14.43 -7.48 -10.92
C TYR A 54 -13.66 -8.74 -10.49
N ASP A 55 -13.93 -9.89 -11.14
CA ASP A 55 -13.32 -11.16 -10.78
C ASP A 55 -11.79 -11.13 -10.94
N GLN A 56 -11.30 -10.51 -12.02
CA GLN A 56 -9.86 -10.34 -12.24
C GLN A 56 -9.22 -9.50 -11.13
N VAL A 57 -9.84 -8.40 -10.72
CA VAL A 57 -9.34 -7.58 -9.61
C VAL A 57 -9.35 -8.35 -8.30
N MET A 58 -10.38 -9.16 -8.05
CA MET A 58 -10.46 -9.98 -6.85
C MET A 58 -9.37 -11.06 -6.80
N GLU A 59 -9.07 -11.71 -7.93
CA GLU A 59 -7.95 -12.65 -8.02
C GLU A 59 -6.60 -11.97 -7.76
N ILE A 60 -6.37 -10.79 -8.36
CA ILE A 60 -5.16 -9.99 -8.12
C ILE A 60 -5.04 -9.64 -6.63
N ALA A 61 -6.12 -9.16 -6.01
CA ALA A 61 -6.13 -8.80 -4.60
C ALA A 61 -5.83 -10.02 -3.71
N LYS A 62 -6.46 -11.17 -3.98
CA LYS A 62 -6.23 -12.40 -3.23
C LYS A 62 -4.76 -12.84 -3.28
N GLY A 63 -4.14 -12.82 -4.47
CA GLY A 63 -2.73 -13.14 -4.61
C GLY A 63 -1.81 -12.19 -3.84
N PHE A 64 -2.16 -10.90 -3.75
CA PHE A 64 -1.42 -9.96 -2.92
C PHE A 64 -1.67 -10.14 -1.41
N TYR A 65 -2.86 -10.55 -0.98
CA TYR A 65 -3.10 -10.92 0.42
C TYR A 65 -2.23 -12.10 0.85
N GLU A 66 -2.17 -13.16 0.06
CA GLU A 66 -1.33 -14.33 0.36
C GLU A 66 0.17 -13.96 0.45
N LYS A 67 0.64 -13.06 -0.42
CA LYS A 67 2.00 -12.53 -0.35
C LYS A 67 2.22 -11.65 0.88
N LEU A 68 1.24 -10.83 1.26
CA LEU A 68 1.33 -9.98 2.44
C LEU A 68 1.47 -10.83 3.71
N ASP A 69 0.69 -11.91 3.82
CA ASP A 69 0.77 -12.85 4.95
C ASP A 69 2.17 -13.49 5.02
N GLN A 70 2.70 -13.98 3.89
CA GLN A 70 4.06 -14.52 3.81
C GLN A 70 5.13 -13.49 4.17
N ALA A 71 5.00 -12.25 3.68
CA ALA A 71 5.93 -11.17 4.02
C ALA A 71 5.85 -10.84 5.53
N ALA A 72 4.66 -10.84 6.11
CA ALA A 72 4.46 -10.56 7.53
C ALA A 72 5.03 -11.65 8.46
N GLU A 73 5.00 -12.92 8.03
CA GLU A 73 5.63 -14.04 8.74
C GLU A 73 7.16 -13.95 8.73
N ASN A 74 7.74 -13.49 7.61
CA ASN A 74 9.19 -13.40 7.44
C ASN A 74 9.79 -12.05 7.85
N SER A 75 8.95 -11.04 8.11
CA SER A 75 9.42 -9.69 8.45
C SER A 75 10.08 -9.64 9.81
N THR A 76 11.18 -8.88 9.92
CA THR A 76 11.87 -8.60 11.17
C THR A 76 11.37 -7.32 11.84
N LEU A 77 10.37 -6.65 11.27
CA LEU A 77 9.76 -5.47 11.87
C LEU A 77 9.06 -5.82 13.20
N PRO A 78 9.18 -4.96 14.22
CA PRO A 78 8.51 -5.19 15.49
C PRO A 78 6.98 -5.10 15.31
N LYS A 79 6.25 -5.92 16.07
CA LYS A 79 4.77 -5.92 16.05
C LYS A 79 4.16 -4.60 16.54
N GLN A 80 4.93 -3.81 17.30
CA GLN A 80 4.50 -2.53 17.85
C GLN A 80 5.65 -1.52 17.74
N VAL A 81 5.29 -0.26 17.52
CA VAL A 81 6.24 0.86 17.54
C VAL A 81 6.55 1.26 18.98
N ASP A 82 7.75 1.79 19.21
CA ASP A 82 8.09 2.42 20.48
C ASP A 82 7.38 3.77 20.60
N ALA A 83 6.42 3.86 21.53
CA ALA A 83 5.60 5.05 21.72
C ALA A 83 6.41 6.27 22.19
N GLU A 84 7.48 6.07 22.96
CA GLU A 84 8.32 7.16 23.46
C GLU A 84 9.14 7.76 22.32
N VAL A 85 9.72 6.91 21.46
CA VAL A 85 10.45 7.34 20.26
C VAL A 85 9.53 8.11 19.31
N VAL A 86 8.32 7.59 19.06
CA VAL A 86 7.34 8.27 18.19
C VAL A 86 6.94 9.63 18.76
N ASN A 87 6.67 9.72 20.06
CA ASN A 87 6.32 10.99 20.71
C ASN A 87 7.46 12.01 20.61
N GLN A 88 8.70 11.59 20.86
CA GLN A 88 9.87 12.46 20.77
C GLN A 88 10.06 12.99 19.35
N LEU A 89 9.88 12.14 18.33
CA LEU A 89 9.91 12.55 16.93
C LEU A 89 8.81 13.57 16.60
N CYS A 90 7.59 13.37 17.10
CA CYS A 90 6.49 14.32 16.91
C CYS A 90 6.82 15.70 17.49
N ILE A 91 7.37 15.77 18.71
CA ILE A 91 7.82 17.02 19.32
C ILE A 91 8.88 17.70 18.44
N GLU A 92 9.90 16.95 18.01
CA GLU A 92 10.98 17.46 17.16
C GLU A 92 10.45 18.08 15.85
N LEU A 93 9.54 17.39 15.17
CA LEU A 93 8.96 17.86 13.91
C LEU A 93 8.15 19.15 14.08
N VAL A 94 7.36 19.25 15.17
CA VAL A 94 6.56 20.46 15.46
C VAL A 94 7.46 21.63 15.86
N SER A 95 8.46 21.41 16.72
CA SER A 95 9.40 22.46 17.11
C SER A 95 10.18 23.01 15.91
N ARG A 96 10.52 22.17 14.93
CA ARG A 96 11.18 22.59 13.68
C ARG A 96 10.32 23.46 12.78
N GLN A 97 9.00 23.32 12.82
CA GLN A 97 8.09 24.17 12.05
C GLN A 97 7.90 25.57 12.64
N GLY A 98 8.42 25.83 13.85
CA GLY A 98 8.42 27.16 14.45
C GLY A 98 7.03 27.61 14.94
N PHE A 99 6.39 26.77 15.75
CA PHE A 99 5.31 27.22 16.64
C PHE A 99 5.87 27.76 17.95
#